data_AF-A0A7C4MKB6-F1
#
_entry.id   AF-A0A7C4MKB6-F1
#
_cell.length_a   1.000
_cell.length_b   1.000
_cell.length_c   1.000
_cell.angle_alpha   90.00
_cell.angle_beta   90.00
_cell.angle_gamma   90.00
#
_symmetry.space_group_name_H-M   'P 1'
#
loop_
_entity.id
_entity.type
_entity.pdbx_description
1 polymer ?
#
loop_
_entity_poly.entity_id
_entity_poly.type
_entity_poly.pdbx_seq_one_letter_code
_entity_poly.pdbx_strand_id
1 'polypeptide(L)'
;MVGKIILSLDRLNLPKPKVEEKITKEEEKVESGFLKLLKDGLKKVNDLEKEADNLSQKLATGEIDDVHEVAIAVRKAELAVRLLTEIRNRLIDAYDRLSRLT
;
A
#
# COMPACT_ATOMS: atom_id res chain seq x y z
N MET A 1 43.47 16.89 -58.95
CA MET A 1 42.56 15.72 -58.91
C MET A 1 42.79 15.06 -57.56
N VAL A 2 41.87 14.95 -56.61
CA VAL A 2 40.40 14.97 -56.65
C VAL A 2 39.95 15.46 -55.27
N GLY A 3 39.31 16.63 -55.22
CA GLY A 3 38.48 17.02 -54.09
C GLY A 3 37.15 16.27 -54.14
N LYS A 4 36.45 16.23 -53.00
CA LYS A 4 35.13 15.60 -52.73
C LYS A 4 35.16 14.14 -52.28
N ILE A 5 35.54 13.89 -51.02
CA ILE A 5 34.78 12.99 -50.14
C ILE A 5 34.75 13.63 -48.74
N ILE A 6 34.17 14.81 -48.63
CA ILE A 6 33.40 15.14 -47.42
C ILE A 6 31.99 14.59 -47.71
N LEU A 7 31.32 14.14 -46.65
CA LEU A 7 29.92 13.69 -46.57
C LEU A 7 29.79 12.17 -46.60
N SER A 8 29.74 11.55 -45.41
CA SER A 8 28.62 10.66 -45.03
C SER A 8 28.73 10.01 -43.64
N LEU A 9 29.73 10.31 -42.79
CA LEU A 9 29.79 9.68 -41.46
C LEU A 9 28.91 10.33 -40.37
N ASP A 10 28.08 11.32 -40.72
CA ASP A 10 27.13 11.99 -39.81
C ASP A 10 25.67 11.55 -39.99
N ARG A 11 25.40 10.31 -40.43
CA ARG A 11 24.02 9.81 -40.54
C ARG A 11 23.87 8.37 -40.11
N LEU A 12 24.06 8.11 -38.82
CA LEU A 12 23.33 7.04 -38.14
C LEU A 12 22.67 7.57 -36.86
N ASN A 13 21.92 8.68 -36.99
CA ASN A 13 20.87 8.99 -36.01
C ASN A 13 19.68 8.09 -36.33
N LEU A 14 19.75 6.84 -35.86
CA LEU A 14 18.62 5.92 -35.91
C LEU A 14 17.46 6.59 -35.16
N PRO A 15 16.31 6.87 -35.80
CA PRO A 15 15.13 7.30 -35.08
C PRO A 15 14.78 6.19 -34.09
N LYS A 16 14.90 6.49 -32.79
CA LYS A 16 14.38 5.61 -31.74
C LYS A 16 12.91 5.38 -32.06
N PRO A 17 12.43 4.12 -32.15
CA PRO A 17 11.03 3.87 -32.40
C PRO A 17 10.25 4.53 -31.26
N LYS A 18 9.50 5.58 -31.60
CA LYS A 18 8.49 6.16 -30.74
C LYS A 18 7.34 5.17 -30.74
N VAL A 19 7.49 4.10 -29.96
CA VAL A 19 6.36 3.29 -29.55
C VAL A 19 5.52 4.22 -28.68
N GLU A 20 4.47 4.77 -29.27
CA GLU A 20 3.37 5.35 -28.52
C GLU A 20 2.77 4.23 -27.67
N GLU A 21 3.30 4.04 -26.46
CA GLU A 21 2.64 3.27 -25.41
C GLU A 21 1.39 4.03 -24.95
N LYS A 22 0.34 3.97 -25.77
CA LYS A 22 -1.02 3.93 -25.26
C LYS A 22 -1.29 2.49 -24.80
N ILE A 23 -0.63 2.08 -23.72
CA ILE A 23 -0.96 0.86 -22.99
C ILE A 23 -1.88 1.31 -21.84
N THR A 24 -3.17 1.14 -22.09
CA THR A 24 -4.21 0.75 -21.12
C THR A 24 -3.94 1.05 -19.63
N LYS A 25 -4.42 2.20 -19.19
CA LYS A 25 -4.49 2.69 -17.79
C LYS A 25 -5.46 1.91 -16.88
N GLU A 26 -5.85 0.70 -17.25
CA GLU A 26 -6.89 -0.08 -16.56
C GLU A 26 -6.35 -1.27 -15.77
N GLU A 27 -5.14 -1.75 -16.05
CA GLU A 27 -4.56 -2.93 -15.35
C GLU A 27 -3.82 -2.58 -14.04
N GLU A 28 -3.28 -1.36 -13.89
CA GLU A 28 -2.58 -0.92 -12.66
C GLU A 28 -3.49 -0.69 -11.44
N LYS A 29 -4.80 -0.47 -11.65
CA LYS A 29 -5.70 -0.10 -10.54
C LYS A 29 -6.05 -1.28 -9.62
N VAL A 30 -6.11 -2.50 -10.16
CA VAL A 30 -6.56 -3.69 -9.40
C VAL A 30 -5.47 -4.15 -8.43
N GLU A 31 -4.20 -4.11 -8.84
CA GLU A 31 -3.05 -4.43 -7.98
C GLU A 31 -2.92 -3.44 -6.81
N SER A 32 -3.35 -2.19 -7.02
CA SER A 32 -3.30 -1.14 -5.99
C SER A 32 -4.38 -1.27 -4.91
N GLY A 33 -5.57 -1.80 -5.23
CA GLY A 33 -6.72 -1.80 -4.32
C GLY A 33 -6.52 -2.68 -3.09
N PHE A 34 -5.90 -3.85 -3.29
CA PHE A 34 -5.59 -4.83 -2.24
C PHE A 34 -4.58 -4.29 -1.22
N LEU A 35 -3.39 -3.90 -1.71
CA LEU A 35 -2.32 -3.38 -0.86
C LEU A 35 -2.79 -2.11 -0.13
N LYS A 36 -3.60 -1.29 -0.81
CA LYS A 36 -4.21 -0.11 -0.20
C LYS A 36 -5.14 -0.48 0.95
N LEU A 37 -6.05 -1.44 0.77
CA LEU A 37 -6.97 -1.84 1.85
C LEU A 37 -6.21 -2.40 3.07
N LEU A 38 -5.20 -3.24 2.84
CA LEU A 38 -4.38 -3.80 3.92
C LEU A 38 -3.59 -2.69 4.64
N LYS A 39 -3.00 -1.76 3.90
CA LYS A 39 -2.26 -0.62 4.45
C LYS A 39 -3.17 0.32 5.24
N ASP A 40 -4.36 0.59 4.73
CA ASP A 40 -5.37 1.42 5.40
C ASP A 40 -5.84 0.74 6.70
N GLY A 41 -6.06 -0.58 6.68
CA GLY A 41 -6.41 -1.37 7.86
C GLY A 41 -5.31 -1.37 8.93
N LEU A 42 -4.05 -1.60 8.52
CA LEU A 42 -2.89 -1.51 9.42
C LEU A 42 -2.76 -0.14 10.05
N LYS A 43 -2.91 0.93 9.25
CA LYS A 43 -2.89 2.30 9.75
C LYS A 43 -4.00 2.52 10.78
N LYS A 44 -5.21 2.06 10.49
CA LYS A 44 -6.35 2.21 11.40
C LYS A 44 -6.15 1.48 12.72
N VAL A 45 -5.59 0.27 12.70
CA VAL A 45 -5.23 -0.48 13.92
C VAL A 45 -4.20 0.28 14.73
N ASN A 46 -3.12 0.74 14.10
CA ASN A 46 -2.08 1.52 14.78
C ASN A 46 -2.62 2.84 15.37
N ASP A 47 -3.55 3.51 14.69
CA ASP A 47 -4.17 4.72 15.21
C ASP A 47 -5.02 4.41 16.46
N LEU A 48 -5.75 3.29 16.48
CA LEU A 48 -6.53 2.85 17.63
C LEU A 48 -5.65 2.40 18.81
N GLU A 49 -4.53 1.72 18.55
CA GLU A 49 -3.57 1.37 19.60
C GLU A 49 -2.97 2.62 20.24
N LYS A 50 -2.55 3.61 19.44
CA LYS A 50 -2.04 4.88 19.96
C LYS A 50 -3.07 5.66 20.77
N GLU A 51 -4.33 5.63 20.35
CA GLU A 51 -5.43 6.23 21.11
C GLU A 51 -5.61 5.55 22.47
N ALA A 52 -5.62 4.22 22.49
CA ALA A 52 -5.71 3.44 23.72
C ALA A 52 -4.52 3.69 24.66
N ASP A 53 -3.30 3.76 24.12
CA ASP A 53 -2.08 4.06 24.89
C ASP A 53 -2.11 5.47 25.47
N ASN A 54 -2.55 6.46 24.68
CA ASN A 54 -2.66 7.85 25.13
C ASN A 54 -3.65 7.98 26.29
N LEU A 55 -4.82 7.38 26.15
CA LEU A 55 -5.84 7.39 27.20
C LEU A 55 -5.37 6.63 28.44
N SER A 56 -4.67 5.51 28.25
CA SER A 56 -4.08 4.76 29.38
C SER A 56 -3.03 5.57 30.12
N GLN A 57 -2.19 6.34 29.41
CA GLN A 57 -1.23 7.26 30.03
C GLN A 57 -1.92 8.37 30.80
N LYS A 58 -2.94 9.02 30.21
CA LYS A 58 -3.68 10.09 30.87
C LYS A 58 -4.40 9.62 32.14
N LEU A 59 -4.92 8.40 32.14
CA LEU A 59 -5.51 7.80 33.33
C LEU A 59 -4.44 7.56 34.40
N ALA A 60 -3.26 7.06 34.01
CA ALA A 60 -2.15 6.84 34.94
C ALA A 60 -1.57 8.14 35.51
N THR A 61 -1.60 9.24 34.77
CA THR A 61 -1.17 10.58 35.24
C THR A 61 -2.27 11.32 36.01
N GLY A 62 -3.51 10.81 36.03
CA GLY A 62 -4.66 11.46 36.67
C GLY A 62 -5.20 12.65 35.87
N GLU A 63 -4.85 12.77 34.59
CA GLU A 63 -5.42 13.77 33.67
C GLU A 63 -6.87 13.42 33.28
N ILE A 64 -7.23 12.13 33.34
CA ILE A 64 -8.61 11.64 33.19
C ILE A 64 -8.90 10.62 34.28
N ASP A 65 -10.12 10.62 34.81
CA ASP A 65 -10.58 9.66 35.83
C ASP A 65 -11.50 8.58 35.24
N ASP A 66 -11.93 8.75 33.98
CA ASP A 66 -12.88 7.85 33.33
C ASP A 66 -12.19 6.58 32.80
N VAL A 67 -12.17 5.57 33.65
CA VAL A 67 -11.70 4.22 33.32
C VAL A 67 -12.51 3.54 32.21
N HIS A 68 -13.78 3.92 32.00
CA HIS A 68 -14.62 3.32 30.97
C HIS A 68 -14.17 3.77 29.58
N GLU A 69 -13.77 5.03 29.41
CA GLU A 69 -13.27 5.55 28.14
C GLU A 69 -12.00 4.80 27.71
N VAL A 70 -11.05 4.63 28.64
CA VAL A 70 -9.83 3.83 28.43
C VAL A 70 -10.18 2.40 28.06
N ALA A 71 -11.06 1.76 28.82
CA ALA A 71 -11.48 0.39 28.56
C ALA A 71 -12.12 0.24 27.17
N ILE A 72 -12.95 1.18 26.75
CA ILE A 72 -13.57 1.18 25.41
C ILE A 72 -12.49 1.32 24.33
N ALA A 73 -11.53 2.22 24.50
CA ALA A 73 -10.45 2.43 23.53
C ALA A 73 -9.59 1.17 23.35
N VAL A 74 -9.19 0.54 24.45
CA VAL A 74 -8.46 -0.73 24.45
C VAL A 74 -9.27 -1.81 23.71
N ARG A 75 -10.57 -1.93 24.01
CA ARG A 75 -11.42 -2.93 23.35
C ARG A 75 -11.60 -2.68 21.86
N LYS A 76 -11.66 -1.42 21.42
CA LYS A 76 -11.68 -1.07 20.00
C LYS A 76 -10.39 -1.51 19.30
N ALA A 77 -9.24 -1.26 19.91
CA ALA A 77 -7.94 -1.69 19.39
C ALA A 77 -7.88 -3.22 19.26
N GLU A 78 -8.23 -3.95 20.33
CA GLU A 78 -8.28 -5.43 20.33
C GLU A 78 -9.16 -5.97 19.20
N LEU A 79 -10.37 -5.42 19.05
CA LEU A 79 -11.32 -5.86 18.02
C LEU A 79 -10.78 -5.57 16.61
N ALA A 80 -10.17 -4.41 16.41
CA ALA A 80 -9.61 -4.02 15.12
C ALA A 80 -8.45 -4.95 14.70
N VAL A 81 -7.56 -5.31 15.63
CA VAL A 81 -6.48 -6.29 15.38
C VAL A 81 -7.05 -7.65 14.97
N ARG A 82 -8.07 -8.13 15.67
CA ARG A 82 -8.73 -9.40 15.35
C ARG A 82 -9.33 -9.36 13.94
N LEU A 83 -10.08 -8.29 13.62
CA LEU A 83 -10.66 -8.11 12.31
C LEU A 83 -9.59 -8.08 11.21
N LEU A 84 -8.50 -7.35 11.42
CA LEU A 84 -7.40 -7.27 10.46
C LEU A 84 -6.74 -8.63 10.25
N THR A 85 -6.60 -9.43 11.30
CA THR A 85 -6.05 -10.79 11.21
C THR A 85 -6.96 -11.70 10.38
N GLU A 86 -8.27 -11.64 10.58
CA GLU A 86 -9.24 -12.39 9.77
C GLU A 86 -9.17 -11.98 8.29
N ILE A 87 -9.04 -10.67 8.03
CA ILE A 87 -8.85 -10.17 6.67
C ILE A 87 -7.54 -10.71 6.10
N ARG A 88 -6.41 -10.59 6.82
CA ARG A 88 -5.11 -11.12 6.41
C ARG A 88 -5.19 -12.61 6.06
N ASN A 89 -5.83 -13.43 6.88
CA ASN A 89 -5.96 -14.87 6.65
C ASN A 89 -6.72 -15.15 5.34
N ARG A 90 -7.89 -14.51 5.16
CA ARG A 90 -8.69 -14.66 3.93
C ARG A 90 -7.94 -14.23 2.68
N LEU A 91 -7.09 -13.21 2.82
CA LEU A 91 -6.28 -12.69 1.72
C LEU A 91 -5.16 -13.68 1.33
N ILE A 92 -4.49 -14.28 2.31
CA ILE A 92 -3.50 -15.34 2.08
C ILE A 92 -4.19 -16.54 1.41
N ASP A 93 -5.35 -16.96 1.92
CA ASP A 93 -6.13 -18.06 1.33
C ASP A 93 -6.52 -17.80 -0.13
N ALA A 94 -6.91 -16.56 -0.46
CA ALA A 94 -7.27 -16.18 -1.82
C ALA A 94 -6.06 -16.24 -2.77
N TYR A 95 -4.90 -15.74 -2.32
CA TYR A 95 -3.64 -15.85 -3.08
C TYR A 95 -3.26 -17.32 -3.31
N ASP A 96 -3.29 -18.12 -2.25
CA ASP A 96 -2.99 -19.55 -2.27
C ASP A 96 -3.88 -20.35 -3.24
N ARG A 97 -5.16 -19.98 -3.35
CA ARG A 97 -6.10 -20.59 -4.31
C ARG A 97 -5.75 -20.23 -5.74
N LEU A 98 -5.42 -18.97 -6.01
CA LEU A 98 -5.01 -18.52 -7.35
C LEU A 98 -3.71 -19.23 -7.78
N SER A 99 -2.73 -19.34 -6.88
CA SER A 99 -1.46 -20.03 -7.16
C SER A 99 -1.62 -21.53 -7.43
N ARG A 100 -2.68 -22.18 -6.94
CA ARG A 100 -2.93 -23.62 -7.17
C ARG A 100 -3.72 -23.91 -8.44
N LEU A 101 -4.36 -22.91 -9.03
CA LEU A 101 -5.15 -23.03 -10.26
C LEU A 101 -4.32 -22.77 -11.53
N THR A 102 -3.17 -22.11 -11.40
CA THR A 102 -2.16 -21.89 -12.45
C THR A 102 -1.02 -22.89 -12.35
#